data_AF-V7AHP8-F1
#
_entry.id   AF-V7AHP8-F1
#
_cell.length_a   1.000
_cell.length_b   1.000
_cell.length_c   1.000
_cell.angle_alpha   90.00
_cell.angle_beta   90.00
_cell.angle_gamma   90.00
#
_symmetry.space_group_name_H-M   'P 1'
#
loop_
_entity.id
_entity.type
_entity.pdbx_description
1 polymer ?
#
loop_
_entity_poly.entity_id
_entity_poly.type
_entity_poly.pdbx_seq_one_letter_code
_entity_poly.pdbx_strand_id
1 'polypeptide(L)'
;MELTWLSAILVGAGYLALGYFIGSQYPPTFLFSRKLLAKRNDATLLNDTDNKKRNSKSKLKDPLQIEQLADILDDFKMILVVRNDLKMGKGKIAAQCSHATLGLYKKLLHRAPKALNRWEMSAQPKVVVKIESEEDMLALQERAKSLKLPTHITIDAGRTQIAPNSRTVMSILGPVEVVDEVTGGLKLL
;
A
#
# COMPACT_ATOMS: atom_id res chain seq x y z
N MET A 1 -0.77 -60.40 16.43
CA MET A 1 -0.18 -59.23 15.76
C MET A 1 -1.21 -58.32 15.07
N GLU A 2 -2.52 -58.52 15.32
CA GLU A 2 -3.59 -57.81 14.59
C GLU A 2 -4.17 -56.55 15.28
N LEU A 3 -3.74 -56.21 16.50
CA LEU A 3 -4.33 -55.10 17.27
C LEU A 3 -3.59 -53.76 17.10
N THR A 4 -2.36 -53.79 16.57
CA THR A 4 -1.46 -52.63 16.51
C THR A 4 -1.67 -51.75 15.27
N TRP A 5 -2.20 -52.31 14.19
CA TRP A 5 -2.49 -51.55 12.97
C TRP A 5 -3.82 -50.79 13.06
N LEU A 6 -4.82 -51.37 13.72
CA LEU A 6 -6.10 -50.70 13.97
C LEU A 6 -5.95 -49.47 14.87
N SER A 7 -5.08 -49.54 15.89
CA SER A 7 -4.79 -48.38 16.73
C SER A 7 -4.05 -47.27 15.98
N ALA A 8 -3.10 -47.62 15.10
CA ALA A 8 -2.39 -46.66 14.26
C ALA A 8 -3.33 -45.94 13.27
N ILE A 9 -4.29 -46.65 12.68
CA ILE A 9 -5.29 -46.06 11.77
C ILE A 9 -6.24 -45.13 12.53
N LEU A 10 -6.70 -45.51 13.73
CA LEU A 10 -7.58 -44.67 14.54
C LEU A 10 -6.89 -43.38 15.00
N VAL A 11 -5.62 -43.48 15.41
CA VAL A 11 -4.81 -42.32 15.80
C VAL A 11 -4.57 -41.40 14.59
N GLY A 12 -4.22 -41.97 13.43
CA GLY A 12 -4.02 -41.22 12.19
C GLY A 12 -5.29 -40.47 11.73
N ALA A 13 -6.44 -41.16 11.74
CA ALA A 13 -7.72 -40.55 11.40
C ALA A 13 -8.11 -39.43 12.38
N GLY A 14 -7.82 -39.61 13.68
CA GLY A 14 -8.05 -38.59 14.71
C GLY A 14 -7.24 -37.31 14.48
N TYR A 15 -5.95 -37.43 14.17
CA TYR A 15 -5.12 -36.26 13.87
C TYR A 15 -5.54 -35.56 12.57
N LEU A 16 -5.94 -36.31 11.54
CA LEU A 16 -6.46 -35.76 10.29
C LEU A 16 -7.77 -34.97 10.51
N ALA A 17 -8.70 -35.53 11.27
CA ALA A 17 -9.97 -34.87 11.60
C ALA A 17 -9.74 -33.60 12.46
N LEU A 18 -8.83 -33.67 13.43
CA LEU A 18 -8.47 -32.52 14.26
C LEU A 18 -7.80 -31.41 13.44
N GLY A 19 -6.87 -31.77 12.54
CA GLY A 19 -6.23 -30.83 11.63
C GLY A 19 -7.22 -30.18 10.66
N TYR A 20 -8.16 -30.95 10.11
CA TYR A 20 -9.23 -30.42 9.26
C TYR A 20 -10.18 -29.50 10.03
N PHE A 21 -10.56 -29.84 11.26
CA PHE A 21 -11.44 -29.02 12.08
C PHE A 21 -10.77 -27.70 12.48
N ILE A 22 -9.50 -27.72 12.90
CA ILE A 22 -8.72 -26.52 13.18
C ILE A 22 -8.53 -25.68 11.91
N GLY A 23 -8.20 -26.30 10.78
CA GLY A 23 -8.05 -25.60 9.50
C GLY A 23 -9.35 -24.99 8.96
N SER A 24 -10.50 -25.64 9.21
CA SER A 24 -11.81 -25.17 8.76
C SER A 24 -12.40 -24.05 9.63
N GLN A 25 -12.10 -24.03 10.94
CA GLN A 25 -12.54 -22.97 11.84
C GLN A 25 -11.58 -21.76 11.86
N TYR A 26 -10.34 -21.94 11.41
CA TYR A 26 -9.34 -20.88 11.31
C TYR A 26 -8.76 -20.82 9.89
N PRO A 27 -9.46 -20.20 8.90
CA PRO A 27 -8.79 -19.80 7.67
C PRO A 27 -7.59 -18.92 8.04
N PRO A 28 -6.47 -18.96 7.29
CA PRO A 28 -5.27 -18.20 7.61
C PRO A 28 -5.58 -16.71 7.49
N THR A 29 -6.06 -16.15 8.60
CA THR A 29 -6.12 -14.72 8.84
C THR A 29 -4.69 -14.33 9.11
N PHE A 30 -4.00 -13.92 8.05
CA PHE A 30 -2.77 -13.17 8.17
C PHE A 30 -3.08 -11.94 9.05
N LEU A 31 -2.72 -12.04 10.33
CA LEU A 31 -3.01 -11.07 11.37
C LEU A 31 -2.11 -9.84 11.18
N PHE A 32 -2.44 -8.99 10.20
CA PHE A 32 -2.05 -7.58 10.23
C PHE A 32 -3.22 -6.74 10.78
N SER A 33 -3.18 -6.56 12.10
CA SER A 33 -3.71 -5.44 12.87
C SER A 33 -4.95 -4.70 12.33
N ARG A 34 -6.14 -5.28 12.54
CA ARG A 34 -7.41 -4.50 12.57
C ARG A 34 -7.76 -3.99 13.98
N LYS A 35 -7.14 -4.51 15.04
CA LYS A 35 -7.49 -4.17 16.44
C LYS A 35 -6.92 -2.85 16.96
N LEU A 36 -5.91 -2.25 16.31
CA LEU A 36 -5.35 -0.95 16.74
C LEU A 36 -6.16 0.27 16.28
N LEU A 37 -7.14 0.10 15.36
CA LEU A 37 -7.97 1.22 14.90
C LEU A 37 -9.28 1.38 15.70
N ALA A 38 -9.67 0.37 16.50
CA ALA A 38 -10.95 0.36 17.22
C ALA A 38 -10.87 0.92 18.65
N LYS A 39 -9.67 1.23 19.17
CA LYS A 39 -9.44 1.62 20.57
C LYS A 39 -8.91 3.06 20.73
N ARG A 40 -9.54 4.03 20.04
CA ARG A 40 -9.27 5.47 20.26
C ARG A 40 -10.54 6.33 20.35
N ASN A 41 -11.65 5.75 20.80
CA ASN A 41 -12.92 6.49 20.97
C ASN A 41 -13.44 6.57 22.42
N ASP A 42 -12.72 6.03 23.41
CA ASP A 42 -13.10 6.17 24.82
C ASP A 42 -11.97 6.83 25.61
N ALA A 43 -12.07 8.15 25.79
CA ALA A 43 -11.65 8.92 26.97
C ALA A 43 -11.57 10.40 26.61
N THR A 44 -12.69 11.11 26.76
CA THR A 44 -12.81 12.44 27.41
C THR A 44 -14.22 12.98 27.17
N LEU A 45 -15.15 12.55 28.04
CA LEU A 45 -16.36 13.31 28.34
C LEU A 45 -16.03 14.23 29.52
N LEU A 46 -15.78 15.51 29.23
CA LEU A 46 -16.26 16.58 30.10
C LEU A 46 -17.05 17.53 29.20
N ASN A 47 -18.30 17.71 29.59
CA ASN A 47 -19.30 18.55 28.98
C ASN A 47 -18.79 19.99 28.90
N ASP A 48 -18.93 20.62 27.73
CA ASP A 48 -19.64 21.89 27.76
C ASP A 48 -20.38 22.15 26.45
N THR A 49 -21.52 22.78 26.66
CA THR A 49 -22.55 23.19 25.72
C THR A 49 -22.01 23.91 24.48
N ASP A 50 -22.35 23.43 23.28
CA ASP A 50 -23.00 24.29 22.28
C ASP A 50 -23.49 23.56 21.03
N ASN A 51 -24.70 23.94 20.66
CA ASN A 51 -25.54 23.36 19.63
C ASN A 51 -25.12 23.90 18.26
N LYS A 52 -24.41 23.12 17.44
CA LYS A 52 -24.27 23.41 16.00
C LYS A 52 -24.26 22.16 15.15
N LYS A 53 -25.47 21.67 14.88
CA LYS A 53 -25.81 20.73 13.80
C LYS A 53 -25.19 21.22 12.48
N ARG A 54 -24.02 20.70 12.10
CA ARG A 54 -23.49 20.79 10.73
C ARG A 54 -23.40 19.39 10.16
N ASN A 55 -24.38 19.07 9.32
CA ASN A 55 -24.39 17.92 8.41
C ASN A 55 -23.09 17.90 7.57
N SER A 56 -22.08 17.18 8.01
CA SER A 56 -20.97 16.74 7.16
C SER A 56 -21.35 15.38 6.56
N LYS A 57 -22.19 15.39 5.51
CA LYS A 57 -22.26 14.28 4.57
C LYS A 57 -20.84 14.03 4.06
N SER A 58 -20.24 12.90 4.43
CA SER A 58 -18.99 12.44 3.85
C SER A 58 -19.18 12.32 2.34
N LYS A 59 -18.56 13.23 1.59
CA LYS A 59 -18.47 13.15 0.14
C LYS A 59 -17.74 11.85 -0.19
N LEU A 60 -18.45 10.80 -0.61
CA LEU A 60 -17.82 9.64 -1.25
C LEU A 60 -17.00 10.22 -2.41
N LYS A 61 -15.67 10.12 -2.33
CA LYS A 61 -14.79 10.59 -3.40
C LYS A 61 -14.98 9.64 -4.57
N ASP A 62 -15.22 10.19 -5.75
CA ASP A 62 -15.44 9.40 -6.97
C ASP A 62 -14.29 8.40 -7.18
N PRO A 63 -14.60 7.15 -7.60
CA PRO A 63 -13.59 6.15 -7.92
C PRO A 63 -12.57 6.69 -8.92
N LEU A 64 -11.29 6.41 -8.69
CA LEU A 64 -10.25 6.78 -9.65
C LEU A 64 -10.45 5.98 -10.95
N GLN A 65 -10.24 6.58 -12.12
CA GLN A 65 -10.36 5.88 -13.42
C GLN A 65 -9.45 4.65 -13.53
N ILE A 66 -8.36 4.60 -12.77
CA ILE A 66 -7.50 3.42 -12.67
C ILE A 66 -8.24 2.16 -12.19
N GLU A 67 -9.34 2.34 -11.47
CA GLU A 67 -10.22 1.26 -11.04
C GLU A 67 -10.92 0.57 -12.22
N GLN A 68 -11.19 1.31 -13.30
CA GLN A 68 -11.78 0.78 -14.52
C GLN A 68 -10.74 0.01 -15.36
N LEU A 69 -9.50 0.52 -15.41
CA LEU A 69 -8.40 -0.17 -16.09
C LEU A 69 -8.09 -1.54 -15.45
N ALA A 70 -8.29 -1.65 -14.14
CA ALA A 70 -8.13 -2.89 -13.40
C ALA A 70 -9.15 -3.98 -13.78
N ASP A 71 -10.20 -3.67 -14.53
CA ASP A 71 -11.12 -4.69 -15.06
C ASP A 71 -10.61 -5.32 -16.36
N ILE A 72 -9.66 -4.68 -17.06
CA ILE A 72 -9.19 -5.06 -18.40
C ILE A 72 -7.74 -5.55 -18.39
N LEU A 73 -6.90 -4.97 -17.54
CA LEU A 73 -5.46 -5.20 -17.54
C LEU A 73 -5.02 -6.02 -16.33
N ASP A 74 -4.13 -6.98 -16.57
CA ASP A 74 -3.68 -7.93 -15.55
C ASP A 74 -2.40 -7.46 -14.83
N ASP A 75 -1.48 -6.81 -15.55
CA ASP A 75 -0.17 -6.46 -15.01
C ASP A 75 -0.11 -5.03 -14.46
N PHE A 76 0.11 -4.93 -13.15
CA PHE A 76 0.27 -3.66 -12.43
C PHE A 76 1.62 -3.57 -11.73
N LYS A 77 2.21 -2.38 -11.71
CA LYS A 77 3.45 -2.11 -10.98
C LYS A 77 3.42 -0.81 -10.21
N MET A 78 4.31 -0.71 -9.22
CA MET A 78 4.62 0.53 -8.53
C MET A 78 6.04 0.98 -8.88
N ILE A 79 6.20 2.24 -9.28
CA ILE A 79 7.52 2.85 -9.44
C ILE A 79 7.78 3.78 -8.26
N LEU A 80 8.99 3.71 -7.74
CA LEU A 80 9.50 4.56 -6.67
C LEU A 80 10.57 5.46 -7.27
N VAL A 81 10.23 6.73 -7.49
CA VAL A 81 11.10 7.74 -8.06
C VAL A 81 11.84 8.44 -6.92
N VAL A 82 13.14 8.21 -6.82
CA VAL A 82 13.99 8.72 -5.74
C VAL A 82 14.77 9.94 -6.21
N ARG A 83 14.75 11.01 -5.42
CA ARG A 83 15.62 12.17 -5.65
C ARG A 83 17.08 11.84 -5.33
N ASN A 84 17.91 11.79 -6.36
CA ASN A 84 19.34 11.47 -6.29
C ASN A 84 20.21 12.70 -6.01
N ASP A 85 19.69 13.90 -6.25
CA ASP A 85 20.32 15.18 -5.88
C ASP A 85 20.49 15.33 -4.36
N LEU A 86 19.58 14.73 -3.60
CA LEU A 86 19.58 14.74 -2.13
C LEU A 86 20.68 13.87 -1.48
N LYS A 87 21.44 13.10 -2.27
CA LYS A 87 22.55 12.23 -1.81
C LYS A 87 22.21 11.38 -0.59
N MET A 88 20.98 10.85 -0.53
CA MET A 88 20.54 9.99 0.56
C MET A 88 21.39 8.73 0.67
N GLY A 89 21.79 8.35 1.88
CA GLY A 89 22.39 7.04 2.13
C GLY A 89 21.41 5.90 1.89
N LYS A 90 21.92 4.70 1.56
CA LYS A 90 21.13 3.50 1.22
C LYS A 90 20.00 3.19 2.23
N GLY A 91 20.29 3.26 3.52
CA GLY A 91 19.29 3.02 4.57
C GLY A 91 18.16 4.05 4.58
N LYS A 92 18.48 5.33 4.36
CA LYS A 92 17.48 6.40 4.27
C LYS A 92 16.63 6.24 3.00
N ILE A 93 17.23 5.89 1.87
CA ILE A 93 16.49 5.59 0.64
C ILE A 93 15.47 4.47 0.88
N ALA A 94 15.90 3.36 1.47
CA ALA A 94 15.02 2.23 1.76
C ALA A 94 13.83 2.62 2.65
N ALA A 95 14.08 3.40 3.71
CA ALA A 95 13.03 3.92 4.58
C ALA A 95 12.04 4.83 3.83
N GLN A 96 12.54 5.77 3.03
CA GLN A 96 11.70 6.70 2.26
C GLN A 96 10.87 5.98 1.18
N CYS A 97 11.46 5.00 0.49
CA CYS A 97 10.75 4.11 -0.44
C CYS A 97 9.61 3.35 0.26
N SER A 98 9.87 2.85 1.47
CA SER A 98 8.85 2.16 2.29
C SER A 98 7.72 3.11 2.70
N HIS A 99 8.05 4.34 3.11
CA HIS A 99 7.06 5.38 3.41
C HIS A 99 6.22 5.76 2.18
N ALA A 100 6.84 5.93 1.02
CA ALA A 100 6.15 6.27 -0.23
C ALA A 100 5.19 5.16 -0.68
N THR A 101 5.63 3.91 -0.56
CA THR A 101 4.80 2.72 -0.84
C THR A 101 3.57 2.71 0.08
N LEU A 102 3.77 2.79 1.39
CA LEU A 102 2.68 2.76 2.36
C LEU A 102 1.73 3.96 2.20
N GLY A 103 2.27 5.13 1.88
CA GLY A 103 1.51 6.35 1.63
C GLY A 103 0.58 6.23 0.42
N LEU A 104 1.04 5.59 -0.66
CA LEU A 104 0.21 5.34 -1.84
C LEU A 104 -0.79 4.20 -1.60
N TYR A 105 -0.35 3.11 -0.97
CA TYR A 105 -1.20 2.00 -0.57
C TYR A 105 -2.43 2.48 0.23
N LYS A 106 -2.20 3.28 1.28
CA LYS A 106 -3.28 3.84 2.12
C LYS A 106 -4.23 4.76 1.34
N LYS A 107 -3.72 5.49 0.35
CA LYS A 107 -4.57 6.32 -0.53
C LYS A 107 -5.48 5.46 -1.40
N LEU A 108 -4.99 4.31 -1.87
CA LEU A 108 -5.71 3.45 -2.81
C LEU A 108 -6.68 2.49 -2.14
N LEU A 109 -6.40 2.08 -0.90
CA LEU A 109 -7.20 1.11 -0.13
C LEU A 109 -8.72 1.35 -0.19
N HIS A 110 -9.16 2.60 -0.23
CA HIS A 110 -10.57 2.97 -0.32
C HIS A 110 -10.96 3.72 -1.60
N ARG A 111 -10.00 4.05 -2.48
CA ARG A 111 -10.23 4.90 -3.67
C ARG A 111 -10.10 4.15 -4.99
N ALA A 112 -9.30 3.09 -5.00
CA ALA A 112 -9.11 2.21 -6.15
C ALA A 112 -8.75 0.79 -5.65
N PRO A 113 -9.66 0.11 -4.93
CA PRO A 113 -9.39 -1.21 -4.36
C PRO A 113 -9.13 -2.29 -5.42
N LYS A 114 -9.77 -2.26 -6.61
CA LYS A 114 -9.47 -3.22 -7.68
C LYS A 114 -8.07 -3.01 -8.23
N ALA A 115 -7.67 -1.78 -8.51
CA ALA A 115 -6.31 -1.49 -8.99
C ALA A 115 -5.23 -1.92 -7.98
N LEU A 116 -5.52 -1.69 -6.69
CA LEU A 116 -4.64 -2.14 -5.62
C LEU A 116 -4.56 -3.68 -5.57
N ASN A 117 -5.70 -4.36 -5.68
CA ASN A 117 -5.78 -5.82 -5.70
C ASN A 117 -5.01 -6.41 -6.90
N ARG A 118 -5.15 -5.84 -8.11
CA ARG A 118 -4.36 -6.26 -9.28
C ARG A 118 -2.86 -6.17 -9.03
N TRP A 119 -2.39 -5.09 -8.43
CA TRP A 119 -1.00 -4.95 -8.04
C TRP A 119 -0.57 -6.00 -7.00
N GLU A 120 -1.40 -6.28 -5.99
CA GLU A 120 -1.14 -7.33 -5.00
C GLU A 120 -1.07 -8.73 -5.63
N MET A 121 -2.00 -9.04 -6.54
CA MET A 121 -2.03 -10.30 -7.31
C MET A 121 -0.83 -10.44 -8.25
N SER A 122 -0.27 -9.33 -8.74
CA SER A 122 0.95 -9.29 -9.56
C SER A 122 2.24 -9.55 -8.75
N ALA A 123 2.14 -10.06 -7.51
CA ALA A 123 3.22 -10.13 -6.54
C ALA A 123 3.81 -8.75 -6.16
N GLN A 124 2.97 -7.70 -6.19
CA GLN A 124 3.26 -6.35 -5.68
C GLN A 124 4.61 -5.78 -6.15
N PRO A 125 4.90 -5.75 -7.47
CA PRO A 125 6.21 -5.41 -7.99
C PRO A 125 6.50 -3.93 -7.77
N LYS A 126 7.74 -3.65 -7.36
CA LYS A 126 8.25 -2.30 -7.06
C LYS A 126 9.58 -2.12 -7.78
N VAL A 127 9.66 -1.10 -8.64
CA VAL A 127 10.91 -0.74 -9.32
C VAL A 127 11.36 0.63 -8.84
N VAL A 128 12.64 0.76 -8.51
CA VAL A 128 13.21 2.01 -7.99
C VAL A 128 14.02 2.68 -9.08
N VAL A 129 13.64 3.92 -9.40
CA VAL A 129 14.28 4.76 -10.42
C VAL A 129 14.76 6.06 -9.77
N LYS A 130 15.64 6.80 -10.45
CA LYS A 130 16.16 8.07 -9.96
C LYS A 130 15.75 9.26 -10.81
N ILE A 131 15.69 10.40 -10.14
CA ILE A 131 15.48 11.72 -10.70
C ILE A 131 16.44 12.72 -10.06
N GLU A 132 16.85 13.74 -10.80
CA GLU A 132 17.96 14.62 -10.39
C GLU A 132 17.49 15.98 -9.85
N SER A 133 16.17 16.24 -9.75
CA SER A 133 15.65 17.48 -9.19
C SER A 133 14.24 17.33 -8.61
N GLU A 134 13.82 18.29 -7.79
CA GLU A 134 12.44 18.36 -7.28
C GLU A 134 11.48 18.79 -8.36
N GLU A 135 11.90 19.73 -9.20
CA GLU A 135 11.15 20.31 -10.29
C GLU A 135 10.74 19.23 -11.30
N ASP A 136 11.68 18.38 -11.70
CA ASP A 136 11.40 17.26 -12.61
C ASP A 136 10.46 16.23 -11.96
N MET A 137 10.58 15.98 -10.65
CA MET A 137 9.66 15.10 -9.91
C MET A 137 8.23 15.65 -9.91
N LEU A 138 8.07 16.96 -9.75
CA LEU A 138 6.76 17.61 -9.79
C LEU A 138 6.17 17.61 -11.21
N ALA A 139 6.99 17.86 -12.23
CA ALA A 139 6.57 17.75 -13.62
C ALA A 139 6.13 16.32 -13.98
N LEU A 140 6.89 15.32 -13.51
CA LEU A 140 6.55 13.90 -13.64
C LEU A 140 5.23 13.56 -12.93
N GLN A 141 4.99 14.16 -11.75
CA GLN A 141 3.72 14.01 -11.04
C GLN A 141 2.54 14.57 -11.85
N GLU A 142 2.69 15.75 -12.46
CA GLU A 142 1.63 16.34 -13.29
C GLU A 142 1.34 15.49 -14.53
N ARG A 143 2.38 14.93 -15.17
CA ARG A 143 2.20 13.96 -16.26
C ARG A 143 1.42 12.72 -15.77
N ALA A 144 1.80 12.13 -14.65
CA ALA A 144 1.08 11.00 -14.06
C ALA A 144 -0.40 11.34 -13.76
N LYS A 145 -0.67 12.53 -13.20
CA LYS A 145 -2.03 13.02 -12.94
C LYS A 145 -2.85 13.20 -14.22
N SER A 146 -2.22 13.64 -15.31
CA SER A 146 -2.89 13.79 -16.61
C SER A 146 -3.39 12.44 -17.14
N LEU A 147 -2.61 11.38 -16.94
CA LEU A 147 -2.95 9.98 -17.23
C LEU A 147 -3.78 9.30 -16.12
N LYS A 148 -4.24 10.07 -15.13
CA LYS A 148 -5.04 9.59 -13.98
C LYS A 148 -4.36 8.51 -13.13
N LEU A 149 -3.03 8.44 -13.18
CA LEU A 149 -2.25 7.55 -12.33
C LEU A 149 -2.17 8.13 -10.90
N PRO A 150 -2.47 7.32 -9.87
CA PRO A 150 -2.35 7.75 -8.49
C PRO A 150 -0.89 7.87 -8.07
N THR A 151 -0.59 8.95 -7.36
CA THR A 151 0.76 9.23 -6.85
C THR A 151 0.77 9.62 -5.38
N HIS A 152 1.93 9.42 -4.74
CA HIS A 152 2.20 9.90 -3.39
C HIS A 152 3.65 10.39 -3.29
N ILE A 153 3.87 11.57 -2.71
CA ILE A 153 5.21 12.09 -2.43
C ILE A 153 5.42 12.04 -0.92
N THR A 154 6.52 11.40 -0.52
CA THR A 154 7.01 11.43 0.86
C THR A 154 7.84 12.68 1.09
N ILE A 155 7.62 13.30 2.24
CA ILE A 155 8.32 14.49 2.71
C ILE A 155 9.11 14.09 3.95
N ASP A 156 10.40 14.39 3.96
CA ASP A 156 11.23 14.17 5.13
C ASP A 156 10.95 15.25 6.18
N ALA A 157 10.61 14.81 7.39
CA ALA A 157 10.29 15.69 8.52
C ALA A 157 11.53 16.39 9.13
N GLY A 158 12.71 16.26 8.50
CA GLY A 158 13.93 16.95 8.93
C GLY A 158 14.60 16.34 10.17
N ARG A 159 14.30 15.07 10.50
CA ARG A 159 14.99 14.35 11.60
C ARG A 159 16.35 13.76 11.19
N THR A 160 16.84 14.12 10.01
CA THR A 160 18.04 13.56 9.38
C THR A 160 18.77 14.61 8.54
N GLN A 161 19.86 14.22 7.88
CA GLN A 161 20.87 15.07 7.19
C GLN A 161 20.38 15.92 5.98
N ILE A 162 19.07 16.00 5.71
CA ILE A 162 18.52 16.77 4.58
C ILE A 162 17.75 17.98 5.12
N ALA A 163 17.69 19.06 4.34
CA ALA A 163 16.86 20.22 4.66
C ALA A 163 15.42 19.79 5.03
N PRO A 164 14.87 20.33 6.13
CA PRO A 164 13.53 19.98 6.58
C PRO A 164 12.49 20.23 5.48
N ASN A 165 11.48 19.37 5.40
CA ASN A 165 10.38 19.42 4.43
C ASN A 165 10.78 19.15 2.96
N SER A 166 11.94 18.53 2.73
CA SER A 166 12.32 18.09 1.38
C SER A 166 11.43 16.94 0.91
N ARG A 167 10.92 17.04 -0.32
CA ARG A 167 10.27 15.91 -1.03
C ARG A 167 11.35 14.91 -1.41
N THR A 168 11.23 13.65 -0.99
CA THR A 168 12.31 12.65 -1.13
C THR A 168 12.02 11.60 -2.20
N VAL A 169 10.85 10.96 -2.11
CA VAL A 169 10.47 9.84 -2.97
C VAL A 169 9.02 10.03 -3.41
N MET A 170 8.78 9.88 -4.71
CA MET A 170 7.44 9.77 -5.27
C MET A 170 7.13 8.32 -5.61
N SER A 171 5.98 7.81 -5.20
CA SER A 171 5.42 6.55 -5.69
C SER A 171 4.32 6.81 -6.72
N ILE A 172 4.27 5.97 -7.73
CA ILE A 172 3.23 5.91 -8.78
C ILE A 172 2.84 4.45 -8.98
N LEU A 173 1.54 4.15 -9.10
CA LEU A 173 1.03 2.79 -9.29
C LEU A 173 0.08 2.76 -10.48
N GLY A 174 0.17 1.73 -11.30
CA GLY A 174 -0.81 1.47 -12.35
C GLY A 174 -0.43 0.36 -13.31
N PRO A 175 -1.17 0.22 -14.41
CA PRO A 175 -0.85 -0.73 -15.45
C PRO A 175 0.56 -0.49 -15.98
N VAL A 176 1.29 -1.56 -16.27
CA VAL A 176 2.71 -1.50 -16.66
C VAL A 176 2.95 -0.49 -17.79
N GLU A 177 2.17 -0.60 -18.88
CA GLU A 177 2.30 0.23 -20.08
C GLU A 177 2.09 1.72 -19.78
N VAL A 178 0.99 2.06 -19.10
CA VAL A 178 0.63 3.45 -18.79
C VAL A 178 1.64 4.08 -17.83
N VAL A 179 2.18 3.30 -16.89
CA VAL A 179 3.25 3.78 -15.99
C VAL A 179 4.54 4.02 -16.76
N ASP A 180 4.87 3.18 -17.75
CA ASP A 180 6.08 3.34 -18.57
C ASP A 180 6.04 4.55 -19.49
N GLU A 181 4.86 4.99 -19.95
CA GLU A 181 4.72 6.28 -20.64
C GLU A 181 5.20 7.47 -19.79
N VAL A 182 5.10 7.35 -18.47
CA VAL A 182 5.56 8.37 -17.53
C VAL A 182 7.02 8.17 -17.15
N THR A 183 7.40 6.95 -16.77
CA THR A 183 8.67 6.68 -16.08
C THR A 183 9.71 5.93 -16.91
N GLY A 184 9.38 5.45 -18.11
CA GLY A 184 10.24 4.56 -18.90
C GLY A 184 11.58 5.18 -19.34
N GLY A 185 11.67 6.52 -19.40
CA GLY A 185 12.91 7.24 -19.67
C GLY A 185 13.82 7.43 -18.44
N LEU A 186 13.37 7.07 -17.24
CA LEU A 186 14.15 7.23 -16.02
C LEU A 186 15.13 6.08 -15.83
N LYS A 187 16.30 6.39 -15.27
CA LYS A 187 17.31 5.38 -14.96
C LYS A 187 16.96 4.66 -13.66
N LEU A 188 17.30 3.38 -13.58
CA LEU A 188 17.33 2.67 -12.30
C LEU A 188 18.25 3.39 -11.31
N LEU A 189 17.85 3.38 -10.03
CA LEU A 189 18.56 4.09 -8.96
C LEU A 189 19.98 3.57 -8.77
#